data_AF-A0A2V6PTI4-F1
#
_entry.id   AF-A0A2V6PTI4-F1
#
_cell.length_a   1.000
_cell.length_b   1.000
_cell.length_c   1.000
_cell.angle_alpha   90.00
_cell.angle_beta   90.00
_cell.angle_gamma   90.00
#
_symmetry.space_group_name_H-M   'P 1'
#
loop_
_entity.id
_entity.type
_entity.pdbx_description
1 polymer ?
#
loop_
_entity_poly.entity_id
_entity_poly.type
_entity_poly.pdbx_seq_one_letter_code
_entity_poly.pdbx_strand_id
1 'polypeptide(L)'
;PVDAHELIALCAPRLTFISYGVPEHGDANWLDQQGSYMARVAAGPVFRLLGARDIGEKENYRTAKMPPVNTGLLDGELAWRQHDGGHEDRSNMKHFIAWANKFIKHTPPASASEK
;
A
#
# COMPACT_ATOMS: atom_id res chain seq x y z
N PRO A 1 19.24 -12.54 8.82
CA PRO A 1 18.40 -13.75 8.65
C PRO A 1 16.94 -13.45 8.24
N VAL A 2 16.51 -12.18 8.25
CA VAL A 2 15.15 -11.75 7.90
C VAL A 2 15.20 -10.54 6.96
N ASP A 3 14.07 -10.18 6.34
CA ASP A 3 13.90 -8.98 5.51
C ASP A 3 12.49 -8.36 5.67
N ALA A 4 12.23 -7.20 5.06
CA ALA A 4 11.05 -6.35 5.32
C ALA A 4 9.70 -7.03 5.04
N HIS A 5 9.65 -8.01 4.13
CA HIS A 5 8.43 -8.78 3.86
C HIS A 5 7.94 -9.58 5.08
N GLU A 6 8.85 -10.04 5.94
CA GLU A 6 8.48 -10.72 7.19
C GLU A 6 7.91 -9.72 8.21
N LEU A 7 8.44 -8.49 8.25
CA LEU A 7 7.88 -7.42 9.08
C LEU A 7 6.45 -7.04 8.62
N ILE A 8 6.24 -6.91 7.32
CA ILE A 8 4.90 -6.67 6.75
C ILE A 8 3.96 -7.84 7.09
N ALA A 9 4.45 -9.08 7.04
CA ALA A 9 3.67 -10.27 7.37
C ALA A 9 3.22 -10.31 8.84
N LEU A 10 3.99 -9.76 9.78
CA LEU A 10 3.59 -9.61 11.20
C LEU A 10 2.38 -8.68 11.38
N CYS A 11 2.03 -7.88 10.36
CA CYS A 11 0.80 -7.10 10.39
C CYS A 11 -0.45 -7.92 10.07
N ALA A 12 -0.34 -9.10 9.44
CA ALA A 12 -1.49 -9.89 9.05
C ALA A 12 -2.33 -10.34 10.27
N PRO A 13 -3.68 -10.35 10.18
CA PRO A 13 -4.53 -9.92 9.06
C PRO A 13 -4.93 -8.43 9.13
N ARG A 14 -4.24 -7.61 9.94
CA ARG A 14 -4.60 -6.20 10.15
C ARG A 14 -4.31 -5.35 8.91
N LEU A 15 -5.08 -4.27 8.81
CA LEU A 15 -4.99 -3.29 7.74
C LEU A 15 -3.58 -2.69 7.64
N THR A 16 -2.97 -2.80 6.46
CA THR A 16 -1.61 -2.35 6.17
C THR A 16 -1.55 -1.72 4.79
N PHE A 17 -1.27 -0.42 4.72
CA PHE A 17 -1.20 0.36 3.49
C PHE A 17 0.26 0.75 3.21
N ILE A 18 0.82 0.32 2.09
CA ILE A 18 2.17 0.73 1.67
C ILE A 18 2.05 1.83 0.61
N SER A 19 2.74 2.94 0.88
CA SER A 19 2.58 4.24 0.20
C SER A 19 3.94 4.74 -0.29
N TYR A 20 3.98 5.26 -1.52
CA TYR A 20 5.17 5.92 -2.06
C TYR A 20 4.81 7.08 -3.01
N GLY A 21 5.74 8.01 -3.17
CA GLY A 21 5.82 8.90 -4.33
C GLY A 21 6.76 8.39 -5.42
N VAL A 22 7.07 9.23 -6.40
CA VAL A 22 8.00 8.92 -7.49
C VAL A 22 9.42 9.41 -7.20
N PRO A 23 10.47 8.65 -7.58
CA PRO A 23 11.87 9.07 -7.42
C PRO A 23 12.19 10.43 -8.06
N GLU A 24 11.61 10.74 -9.21
CA GLU A 24 11.92 11.92 -10.04
C GLU A 24 11.57 13.25 -9.36
N HIS A 25 10.70 13.21 -8.35
CA HIS A 25 10.20 14.40 -7.65
C HIS A 25 10.56 14.42 -6.16
N GLY A 26 11.44 13.53 -5.69
CA GLY A 26 11.85 13.42 -4.29
C GLY A 26 13.31 13.00 -4.13
N ASP A 27 13.59 12.16 -3.13
CA ASP A 27 14.92 11.56 -2.91
C ASP A 27 15.17 10.47 -3.96
N ALA A 28 15.71 10.90 -5.11
CA ALA A 28 15.92 10.05 -6.28
C ALA A 28 16.61 8.73 -5.92
N ASN A 29 15.84 7.63 -6.01
CA ASN A 29 16.25 6.24 -5.80
C ASN A 29 16.68 5.86 -4.37
N TRP A 30 16.40 6.67 -3.36
CA TRP A 30 16.73 6.33 -1.98
C TRP A 30 15.80 5.27 -1.37
N LEU A 31 14.50 5.36 -1.65
CA LEU A 31 13.46 4.61 -0.95
C LEU A 31 13.16 3.21 -1.51
N ASP A 32 13.66 2.90 -2.71
CA ASP A 32 13.42 1.63 -3.41
C ASP A 32 11.92 1.20 -3.42
N GLN A 33 11.11 1.95 -4.17
CA GLN A 33 9.68 1.65 -4.35
C GLN A 33 9.47 0.25 -4.92
N GLN A 34 10.35 -0.18 -5.84
CA GLN A 34 10.28 -1.50 -6.45
C GLN A 34 10.56 -2.61 -5.43
N GLY A 35 11.65 -2.52 -4.65
CA GLY A 35 11.93 -3.48 -3.58
C GLY A 35 10.84 -3.52 -2.52
N SER A 36 10.25 -2.37 -2.21
CA SER A 36 9.11 -2.29 -1.29
C SER A 36 7.84 -2.95 -1.85
N TYR A 37 7.58 -2.80 -3.16
CA TYR A 37 6.51 -3.54 -3.85
C TYR A 37 6.78 -5.06 -3.87
N MET A 38 8.03 -5.46 -4.05
CA MET A 38 8.41 -6.87 -4.00
C MET A 38 8.21 -7.46 -2.59
N ALA A 39 8.65 -6.75 -1.54
CA ALA A 39 8.45 -7.17 -0.16
C ALA A 39 6.96 -7.30 0.19
N ARG A 40 6.17 -6.37 -0.33
CA ARG A 40 4.71 -6.30 -0.25
C ARG A 40 4.01 -7.50 -0.92
N VAL A 41 4.50 -7.96 -2.07
CA VAL A 41 4.04 -9.20 -2.75
C VAL A 41 4.44 -10.43 -1.94
N ALA A 42 5.70 -10.48 -1.47
CA ALA A 42 6.23 -11.59 -0.68
C ALA A 42 5.51 -11.80 0.67
N ALA A 43 4.93 -10.74 1.25
CA ALA A 43 4.10 -10.82 2.46
C ALA A 43 2.66 -11.33 2.20
N GLY A 44 2.17 -11.23 0.96
CA GLY A 44 0.82 -11.63 0.56
C GLY A 44 0.38 -13.06 0.99
N PRO A 45 1.24 -14.10 0.89
CA PRO A 45 0.92 -15.44 1.35
C PRO A 45 0.43 -15.52 2.81
N VAL A 46 1.00 -14.74 3.74
CA VAL A 46 0.59 -14.76 5.16
C VAL A 46 -0.76 -14.09 5.35
N PHE A 47 -1.05 -13.02 4.62
CA PHE A 47 -2.38 -12.40 4.62
C PHE A 47 -3.44 -13.38 4.13
N ARG A 48 -3.18 -14.05 3.00
CA ARG A 48 -4.10 -15.07 2.45
C ARG A 48 -4.29 -16.25 3.39
N LEU A 49 -3.22 -16.72 4.06
CA LEU A 49 -3.28 -17.78 5.06
C LEU A 49 -4.24 -17.45 6.20
N LEU A 50 -4.25 -16.19 6.64
CA LEU A 50 -5.10 -15.71 7.74
C LEU A 50 -6.47 -15.18 7.26
N GLY A 51 -6.84 -15.44 6.00
CA GLY A 51 -8.15 -15.07 5.45
C GLY A 51 -8.30 -13.60 5.03
N ALA A 52 -7.22 -12.82 5.07
CA ALA A 52 -7.19 -11.45 4.57
C ALA A 52 -6.89 -11.42 3.07
N ARG A 53 -7.42 -10.42 2.37
CA ARG A 53 -7.13 -10.15 0.96
C ARG A 53 -5.88 -9.28 0.84
N ASP A 54 -5.03 -9.65 -0.09
CA ASP A 54 -3.83 -8.90 -0.46
C ASP A 54 -4.05 -8.08 -1.74
N ILE A 55 -2.98 -7.79 -2.48
CA ILE A 55 -3.03 -7.00 -3.74
C ILE A 55 -3.36 -7.84 -4.97
N GLY A 56 -3.60 -9.14 -4.83
CA GLY A 56 -3.95 -10.03 -5.95
C GLY A 56 -2.79 -10.42 -6.87
N GLU A 57 -1.58 -9.88 -6.65
CA GLU A 57 -0.36 -10.29 -7.34
C GLU A 57 0.09 -11.68 -6.85
N LYS A 58 0.24 -12.61 -7.78
CA LYS A 58 0.59 -14.02 -7.52
C LYS A 58 1.90 -14.44 -8.17
N GLU A 59 2.51 -13.56 -8.97
CA GLU A 59 3.83 -13.79 -9.54
C GLU A 59 4.91 -13.91 -8.45
N ASN A 60 6.04 -14.48 -8.83
CA ASN A 60 7.22 -14.51 -7.96
C ASN A 60 7.62 -13.08 -7.59
N TYR A 61 7.75 -12.80 -6.30
CA TYR A 61 8.10 -11.46 -5.82
C TYR A 61 9.42 -10.94 -6.41
N ARG A 62 10.34 -11.82 -6.84
CA ARG A 62 11.59 -11.44 -7.51
C ARG A 62 11.40 -10.82 -8.90
N THR A 63 10.26 -11.05 -9.53
CA THR A 63 9.93 -10.57 -10.89
C THR A 63 8.68 -9.71 -10.93
N ALA A 64 8.05 -9.48 -9.78
CA ALA A 64 6.86 -8.64 -9.65
C ALA A 64 7.16 -7.21 -10.12
N LYS A 65 6.26 -6.61 -10.88
CA LYS A 65 6.41 -5.25 -11.41
C LYS A 65 5.39 -4.34 -10.77
N MET A 66 5.83 -3.16 -10.33
CA MET A 66 4.92 -2.14 -9.84
C MET A 66 3.84 -1.83 -10.88
N PRO A 67 2.58 -1.60 -10.45
CA PRO A 67 1.57 -1.06 -11.34
C PRO A 67 1.95 0.38 -11.75
N PRO A 68 1.33 0.94 -12.81
CA PRO A 68 1.57 2.34 -13.19
C PRO A 68 1.29 3.31 -12.03
N VAL A 69 2.02 4.43 -12.00
CA VAL A 69 1.81 5.52 -11.02
C VAL A 69 0.33 5.92 -10.98
N ASN A 70 -0.16 6.29 -9.80
CA ASN A 70 -1.56 6.58 -9.49
C ASN A 70 -2.53 5.39 -9.55
N THR A 71 -2.06 4.19 -9.87
CA THR A 71 -2.85 2.95 -9.76
C THR A 71 -2.85 2.46 -8.31
N GLY A 72 -4.03 2.44 -7.69
CA GLY A 72 -4.21 1.91 -6.34
C GLY A 72 -4.65 0.44 -6.35
N LEU A 73 -3.94 -0.41 -5.62
CA LEU A 73 -4.36 -1.78 -5.31
C LEU A 73 -4.94 -1.78 -3.89
N LEU A 74 -6.20 -1.32 -3.76
CA LEU A 74 -6.82 -0.91 -2.49
C LEU A 74 -8.01 -1.81 -2.07
N ASP A 75 -8.18 -2.97 -2.69
CA ASP A 75 -9.34 -3.83 -2.46
C ASP A 75 -9.19 -4.84 -1.32
N GLY A 76 -8.00 -4.92 -0.71
CA GLY A 76 -7.68 -5.82 0.41
C GLY A 76 -7.09 -5.11 1.63
N GLU A 77 -6.98 -5.86 2.72
CA GLU A 77 -6.40 -5.46 4.01
C GLU A 77 -4.91 -5.16 3.89
N LEU A 78 -4.22 -5.86 3.00
CA LEU A 78 -2.92 -5.40 2.53
C LEU A 78 -3.24 -4.52 1.30
N ALA A 79 -2.87 -3.22 1.32
CA ALA A 79 -2.98 -2.28 0.19
C ALA A 79 -1.63 -1.72 -0.36
N TRP A 80 -1.59 -1.27 -1.62
CA TRP A 80 -0.47 -0.56 -2.26
C TRP A 80 -0.97 0.64 -3.06
N ARG A 81 -0.26 1.78 -2.97
CA ARG A 81 -0.45 2.89 -3.92
C ARG A 81 0.79 3.77 -4.04
N GLN A 82 1.16 4.08 -5.28
CA GLN A 82 2.17 5.09 -5.60
C GLN A 82 1.49 6.36 -6.16
N HIS A 83 1.81 7.54 -5.63
CA HIS A 83 1.38 8.83 -6.18
C HIS A 83 2.49 9.46 -7.03
N ASP A 84 2.14 10.54 -7.75
CA ASP A 84 3.01 11.30 -8.66
C ASP A 84 3.81 12.45 -7.99
N GLY A 85 3.54 12.76 -6.72
CA GLY A 85 4.43 13.61 -5.90
C GLY A 85 5.75 12.95 -5.49
N GLY A 86 6.58 13.69 -4.74
CA GLY A 86 7.92 13.28 -4.26
C GLY A 86 7.93 12.47 -2.95
N HIS A 87 8.95 12.72 -2.11
CA HIS A 87 9.05 12.13 -0.77
C HIS A 87 8.09 12.85 0.19
N GLU A 88 6.80 12.53 0.10
CA GLU A 88 5.76 13.06 0.99
C GLU A 88 4.63 12.06 1.23
N ASP A 89 3.84 12.28 2.27
CA ASP A 89 2.66 11.44 2.58
C ASP A 89 1.34 12.03 2.05
N ARG A 90 1.30 13.36 1.86
CA ARG A 90 0.07 14.14 1.65
C ARG A 90 -0.78 13.61 0.51
N SER A 91 -0.17 13.33 -0.64
CA SER A 91 -0.89 12.91 -1.86
C SER A 91 -1.62 11.57 -1.70
N ASN A 92 -1.18 10.70 -0.78
CA ASN A 92 -1.85 9.43 -0.50
C ASN A 92 -2.88 9.52 0.63
N MET A 93 -2.89 10.56 1.47
CA MET A 93 -3.78 10.64 2.63
C MET A 93 -5.26 10.52 2.27
N LYS A 94 -5.74 11.14 1.19
CA LYS A 94 -7.13 11.01 0.75
C LYS A 94 -7.51 9.56 0.40
N HIS A 95 -6.57 8.82 -0.20
CA HIS A 95 -6.76 7.42 -0.59
C HIS A 95 -6.68 6.50 0.63
N PHE A 96 -5.73 6.75 1.53
CA PHE A 96 -5.61 6.05 2.81
C PHE A 96 -6.87 6.22 3.66
N ILE A 97 -7.37 7.45 3.83
CA ILE A 97 -8.57 7.72 4.64
C ILE A 97 -9.80 7.01 4.04
N ALA A 98 -10.00 7.10 2.72
CA ALA A 98 -11.11 6.41 2.06
C ALA A 98 -11.03 4.89 2.20
N TRP A 99 -9.83 4.32 2.02
CA TRP A 99 -9.56 2.90 2.23
C TRP A 99 -9.79 2.48 3.69
N ALA A 100 -9.25 3.23 4.64
CA ALA A 100 -9.39 2.94 6.06
C ALA A 100 -10.87 2.95 6.47
N ASN A 101 -11.62 3.99 6.07
CA ASN A 101 -13.06 4.12 6.33
C ASN A 101 -13.85 2.89 5.84
N LYS A 102 -13.56 2.41 4.62
CA LYS A 102 -14.18 1.20 4.06
C LYS A 102 -13.95 -0.02 4.95
N PHE A 103 -12.71 -0.26 5.38
CA PHE A 103 -12.35 -1.48 6.11
C PHE A 103 -12.73 -1.45 7.60
N ILE A 104 -12.65 -0.28 8.24
CA ILE A 104 -13.08 -0.13 9.64
C ILE A 104 -14.58 0.17 9.76
N LYS A 105 -15.30 0.23 8.64
CA LYS A 105 -16.74 0.54 8.55
C LYS A 105 -17.08 1.89 9.20
N HIS A 106 -16.19 2.86 9.07
CA HIS A 106 -16.42 4.21 9.55
C HIS A 106 -17.14 5.04 8.48
N THR A 107 -18.30 5.57 8.85
CA THR A 107 -18.98 6.59 8.05
C THR A 107 -18.49 7.96 8.51
N PRO A 108 -17.77 8.72 7.66
CA PRO A 108 -17.33 10.06 8.02
C PRO A 108 -18.55 10.96 8.26
N PRO A 109 -18.44 11.96 9.16
CA PRO A 109 -19.50 12.95 9.33
C PRO A 109 -19.74 13.68 8.01
N ALA A 110 -20.99 14.12 7.78
CA ALA A 110 -21.31 14.92 6.61
C ALA A 110 -20.37 16.13 6.54
N SER A 111 -19.80 16.40 5.36
CA SER A 111 -18.97 17.58 5.16
C SER A 111 -19.82 18.80 5.51
N ALA A 112 -19.33 19.66 6.42
CA ALA A 112 -19.87 20.99 6.54
C ALA A 112 -19.74 21.62 5.15
N SER A 113 -20.87 21.78 4.46
CA SER A 113 -20.94 22.47 3.18
C SER A 113 -20.21 23.80 3.33
N GLU A 114 -19.26 24.06 2.41
CA GLU A 114 -18.58 25.34 2.31
C GLU A 114 -19.64 26.46 2.36
N LYS A 115 -19.51 27.34 3.35
CA LYS A 115 -20.26 28.60 3.39
C LYS A 115 -19.64 29.59 2.43
#